data_AF-A0A809S991-F1
#
_entry.id   AF-A0A809S991-F1
#
_cell.length_a   1.000
_cell.length_b   1.000
_cell.length_c   1.000
_cell.angle_alpha   90.00
_cell.angle_beta   90.00
_cell.angle_gamma   90.00
#
_symmetry.space_group_name_H-M   'P 1'
#
loop_
_entity.id
_entity.type
_entity.pdbx_description
1 polymer ?
#
loop_
_entity_poly.entity_id
_entity_poly.type
_entity_poly.pdbx_seq_one_letter_code
_entity_poly.pdbx_strand_id
1 'polypeptide(L)'
;MKRFVLLAAVLPGLTFAGTAAAQGAAAPPAPPDYSAFPCLSYSLPCGKVATRQPVQKALEGPLNGNAAKGKQIAQARDRGNCLACHVMPGGSQPGSRGPDLSHFGSTGRSEAEAYAMVWDMRTVNPETLMPPFGTNAILSEQELRDVVAFLLSSK
;
A
#
# COMPACT_ATOMS: atom_id res chain seq x y z
N MET A 1 -70.72 -18.02 -10.71
CA MET A 1 -70.85 -16.58 -10.38
C MET A 1 -69.53 -16.16 -9.74
N LYS A 2 -68.67 -15.27 -10.22
CA LYS A 2 -68.63 -14.28 -11.31
C LYS A 2 -67.15 -14.29 -11.78
N ARG A 3 -66.91 -14.51 -13.08
CA ARG A 3 -65.57 -14.43 -13.69
C ARG A 3 -65.18 -12.96 -13.77
N PHE A 4 -64.11 -12.55 -13.09
CA PHE A 4 -63.52 -11.23 -13.28
C PHE A 4 -62.51 -11.33 -14.43
N VAL A 5 -62.90 -10.73 -15.56
CA VAL A 5 -62.07 -10.52 -16.74
C VAL A 5 -61.17 -9.32 -16.44
N LEU A 6 -59.86 -9.53 -16.31
CA LEU A 6 -58.90 -8.43 -16.38
C LEU A 6 -58.75 -8.03 -17.85
N LEU A 7 -59.28 -6.86 -18.20
CA LEU A 7 -59.01 -6.19 -19.48
C LEU A 7 -57.52 -5.82 -19.54
N ALA A 8 -56.77 -6.43 -20.45
CA ALA A 8 -55.46 -5.96 -20.86
C ALA A 8 -55.65 -4.72 -21.75
N ALA A 9 -55.39 -3.53 -21.20
CA ALA A 9 -55.33 -2.30 -21.97
C ALA A 9 -53.95 -2.20 -22.67
N VAL A 10 -53.92 -2.53 -23.95
CA VAL A 10 -52.78 -2.27 -24.85
C VAL A 10 -52.85 -0.81 -25.26
N LEU A 11 -51.98 0.04 -24.69
CA LEU A 11 -51.78 1.41 -25.15
C LEU A 11 -50.78 1.41 -26.32
N PRO A 12 -51.17 1.86 -27.52
CA PRO A 12 -50.29 1.95 -28.67
C PRO A 12 -49.41 3.20 -28.55
N GLY A 13 -48.15 3.06 -28.97
CA GLY A 13 -47.35 4.16 -29.50
C GLY A 13 -46.95 5.27 -28.52
N LEU A 14 -45.83 5.06 -27.82
CA LEU A 14 -44.92 6.17 -27.52
C LEU A 14 -43.60 5.90 -28.26
N THR A 15 -43.50 6.50 -29.43
CA THR A 15 -42.23 6.75 -30.11
C THR A 15 -41.44 7.75 -29.27
N PHE A 16 -40.36 7.30 -28.64
CA PHE A 16 -39.35 8.21 -28.06
C PHE A 16 -38.56 8.86 -29.20
N ALA A 17 -39.10 9.94 -29.77
CA ALA A 17 -38.32 10.91 -30.51
C ALA A 17 -37.71 11.89 -29.49
N GLY A 18 -36.47 11.62 -29.08
CA GLY A 18 -35.74 12.46 -28.14
C GLY A 18 -34.25 12.38 -28.41
N THR A 19 -33.78 13.09 -29.43
CA THR A 19 -32.38 13.51 -29.51
C THR A 19 -32.15 14.55 -28.42
N ALA A 20 -31.92 14.09 -27.19
CA ALA A 20 -31.26 14.93 -26.20
C ALA A 20 -29.82 15.11 -26.70
N ALA A 21 -29.58 16.21 -27.41
CA ALA A 21 -28.24 16.73 -27.57
C ALA A 21 -27.65 16.84 -26.17
N ALA A 22 -26.62 16.03 -25.89
CA ALA A 22 -25.80 16.21 -24.71
C ALA A 22 -25.30 17.65 -24.76
N GLN A 23 -25.92 18.52 -23.97
CA GLN A 23 -25.44 19.87 -23.73
C GLN A 23 -24.00 19.68 -23.29
N GLY A 24 -23.06 20.17 -24.10
CA GLY A 24 -21.65 19.96 -23.92
C GLY A 24 -21.31 20.25 -22.46
N ALA A 25 -20.92 19.21 -21.73
CA ALA A 25 -20.39 19.38 -20.41
C ALA A 25 -19.23 20.37 -20.55
N ALA A 26 -19.35 21.53 -19.90
CA ALA A 26 -18.26 22.49 -19.86
C ALA A 26 -17.01 21.71 -19.46
N ALA A 27 -15.91 21.95 -20.19
CA ALA A 27 -14.63 21.39 -19.82
C ALA A 27 -14.41 21.65 -18.32
N PRO A 28 -13.91 20.67 -17.55
CA PRO A 28 -13.63 20.89 -16.15
C PRO A 28 -12.78 22.15 -16.02
N PRO A 29 -13.03 22.98 -14.99
CA PRO A 29 -12.26 24.19 -14.78
C PRO A 29 -10.77 23.84 -14.79
N ALA A 30 -9.96 24.77 -15.32
CA ALA A 30 -8.52 24.63 -15.25
C ALA A 30 -8.10 24.37 -13.79
N PRO A 31 -7.10 23.50 -13.56
CA PRO A 31 -6.62 23.23 -12.22
C PRO A 31 -6.20 24.56 -11.55
N PRO A 32 -6.37 24.70 -10.23
CA PRO A 32 -5.90 25.86 -9.47
C PRO A 32 -4.42 26.17 -9.76
N ASP A 33 -4.03 27.43 -9.70
CA ASP A 33 -2.62 27.81 -9.73
C ASP A 33 -1.95 27.38 -8.42
N TYR A 34 -1.17 26.30 -8.50
CA TYR A 34 -0.41 25.77 -7.37
C TYR A 34 0.99 26.38 -7.25
N SER A 35 1.31 27.45 -7.99
CA SER A 35 2.60 28.15 -7.89
C SER A 35 2.90 28.67 -6.47
N ALA A 36 1.87 28.98 -5.69
CA ALA A 36 1.96 29.38 -4.29
C ALA A 36 2.11 28.21 -3.30
N PHE A 37 1.92 26.96 -3.75
CA PHE A 37 2.11 25.74 -2.97
C PHE A 37 3.35 25.02 -3.51
N PRO A 38 4.57 25.48 -3.14
CA PRO A 38 5.78 24.82 -3.59
C PRO A 38 5.67 23.36 -3.20
N CYS A 39 5.65 22.51 -4.21
CA CYS A 39 5.85 21.09 -4.03
C CYS A 39 7.14 20.91 -3.20
N LEU A 40 7.26 19.80 -2.47
CA LEU A 40 8.31 19.50 -1.47
C LEU A 40 9.79 19.72 -1.88
N SER A 41 10.06 20.27 -3.06
CA SER A 41 11.34 20.74 -3.55
C SER A 41 11.33 22.24 -3.87
N TYR A 42 12.23 23.00 -3.26
CA TYR A 42 12.55 24.38 -3.63
C TYR A 42 13.33 24.50 -4.96
N SER A 43 13.74 23.37 -5.54
CA SER A 43 14.61 23.31 -6.71
C SER A 43 13.97 22.61 -7.93
N LEU A 44 12.78 22.02 -7.78
CA LEU A 44 12.12 21.29 -8.87
C LEU A 44 10.70 21.80 -9.09
N PRO A 45 10.22 21.86 -10.35
CA PRO A 45 8.83 22.19 -10.62
C PRO A 45 7.87 21.22 -9.93
N CYS A 46 6.66 21.69 -9.67
CA CYS A 46 5.63 20.88 -9.04
C CYS A 46 5.36 19.56 -9.79
N GLY A 47 5.29 18.46 -9.04
CA GLY A 47 5.12 17.11 -9.60
C GLY A 47 6.33 16.57 -10.36
N LYS A 48 7.50 17.24 -10.32
CA LYS A 48 8.75 16.78 -10.98
C LYS A 48 9.75 16.17 -10.01
N VAL A 49 9.42 16.04 -8.72
CA VAL A 49 10.24 15.28 -7.79
C VAL A 49 10.18 13.81 -8.19
N ALA A 50 11.31 13.28 -8.68
CA ALA A 50 11.40 11.88 -9.03
C ALA A 50 11.16 11.03 -7.78
N THR A 51 10.25 10.07 -7.87
CA THR A 51 10.12 9.04 -6.84
C THR A 51 11.37 8.16 -6.91
N ARG A 52 11.95 7.86 -5.74
CA ARG A 52 13.11 6.97 -5.67
C ARG A 52 12.70 5.60 -6.22
N GLN A 53 13.44 5.11 -7.19
CA GLN A 53 13.10 3.85 -7.87
C GLN A 53 13.13 2.67 -6.89
N PRO A 54 12.30 1.63 -7.09
CA PRO A 54 12.39 0.38 -6.34
C PRO A 54 13.78 -0.23 -6.44
N VAL A 55 14.34 -0.71 -5.33
CA VAL A 55 15.66 -1.34 -5.30
C VAL A 55 15.54 -2.75 -4.76
N GLN A 56 15.85 -3.74 -5.59
CA GLN A 56 15.99 -5.11 -5.13
C GLN A 56 17.39 -5.30 -4.55
N LYS A 57 17.49 -5.36 -3.23
CA LYS A 57 18.75 -5.56 -2.53
C LYS A 57 18.93 -7.04 -2.19
N ALA A 58 20.05 -7.61 -2.65
CA ALA A 58 20.46 -8.93 -2.24
C ALA A 58 20.98 -8.92 -0.79
N LEU A 59 20.70 -10.00 -0.05
CA LEU A 59 21.32 -10.22 1.26
C LEU A 59 22.79 -10.63 1.04
N GLU A 60 23.70 -9.75 1.44
CA GLU A 60 25.14 -10.02 1.38
C GLU A 60 25.59 -10.76 2.65
N GLY A 61 26.16 -11.94 2.50
CA GLY A 61 26.58 -12.79 3.62
C GLY A 61 25.40 -13.38 4.42
N PRO A 62 25.67 -14.00 5.58
CA PRO A 62 24.63 -14.53 6.46
C PRO A 62 23.77 -13.39 7.05
N LEU A 63 22.51 -13.68 7.41
CA LEU A 63 21.60 -12.68 7.96
C LEU A 63 22.18 -11.98 9.20
N ASN A 64 22.76 -12.74 10.15
CA ASN A 64 23.41 -12.22 11.36
C ASN A 64 22.58 -11.17 12.13
N GLY A 65 21.25 -11.32 12.14
CA GLY A 65 20.35 -10.42 12.84
C GLY A 65 20.08 -10.86 14.29
N ASN A 66 19.81 -9.91 15.16
CA ASN A 66 19.33 -10.12 16.52
C ASN A 66 17.81 -9.95 16.59
N ALA A 67 17.07 -11.05 16.73
CA ALA A 67 15.60 -11.03 16.76
C ALA A 67 15.00 -10.17 17.90
N ALA A 68 15.66 -10.09 19.06
CA ALA A 68 15.16 -9.26 20.17
C ALA A 68 15.27 -7.76 19.85
N LYS A 69 16.39 -7.33 19.25
CA LYS A 69 16.54 -5.96 18.73
C LYS A 69 15.57 -5.70 17.58
N GLY A 70 15.41 -6.67 16.69
CA GLY A 70 14.47 -6.60 15.57
C GLY A 70 13.04 -6.35 16.03
N LYS A 71 12.60 -7.03 17.08
CA LYS A 71 11.30 -6.77 17.70
C LYS A 71 11.18 -5.33 18.20
N GLN A 72 12.18 -4.82 18.91
CA GLN A 72 12.18 -3.44 19.41
C GLN A 72 12.07 -2.43 18.26
N ILE A 73 12.87 -2.62 17.20
CA ILE A 73 12.85 -1.75 16.01
C ILE A 73 11.50 -1.81 15.30
N ALA A 74 10.96 -3.02 15.09
CA ALA A 74 9.70 -3.22 14.40
C ALA A 74 8.51 -2.61 15.15
N GLN A 75 8.56 -2.57 16.48
CA GLN A 75 7.48 -2.06 17.32
C GLN A 75 7.66 -0.57 17.70
N ALA A 76 8.84 0.00 17.47
CA ALA A 76 9.13 1.40 17.77
C ALA A 76 8.48 2.35 16.76
N ARG A 77 7.71 3.32 17.26
CA ARG A 77 6.94 4.28 16.44
C ARG A 77 7.82 5.24 15.64
N ASP A 78 9.04 5.49 16.11
CA ASP A 78 10.06 6.36 15.53
C ASP A 78 11.11 5.61 14.68
N ARG A 79 10.99 4.28 14.58
CA ARG A 79 11.84 3.43 13.73
C ARG A 79 10.99 2.65 12.72
N GLY A 80 10.83 1.33 12.90
CA GLY A 80 10.16 0.47 11.93
C GLY A 80 8.65 0.66 11.90
N ASN A 81 8.02 0.97 13.04
CA ASN A 81 6.59 1.21 13.20
C ASN A 81 5.69 0.18 12.47
N CYS A 82 6.14 -1.08 12.39
CA CYS A 82 5.50 -2.13 11.61
C CYS A 82 4.11 -2.46 12.16
N LEU A 83 3.93 -2.33 13.48
CA LEU A 83 2.63 -2.50 14.15
C LEU A 83 1.56 -1.52 13.67
N ALA A 84 1.91 -0.37 13.09
CA ALA A 84 0.91 0.54 12.53
C ALA A 84 0.11 -0.08 11.38
N CYS A 85 0.62 -1.15 10.76
CA CYS A 85 -0.04 -1.82 9.65
C CYS A 85 -0.24 -3.32 9.87
N HIS A 86 0.60 -3.98 10.65
CA HIS A 86 0.64 -5.43 10.78
C HIS A 86 0.32 -5.91 12.20
N VAL A 87 -0.32 -7.07 12.27
CA VAL A 87 -0.35 -7.89 13.49
C VAL A 87 0.99 -8.64 13.60
N MET A 88 1.59 -8.62 14.78
CA MET A 88 2.93 -9.18 15.03
C MET A 88 3.05 -9.66 16.48
N PRO A 89 3.94 -10.62 16.79
CA PRO A 89 4.05 -11.20 18.13
C PRO A 89 4.44 -10.17 19.20
N GLY A 90 3.64 -10.11 20.26
CA GLY A 90 3.88 -9.26 21.42
C GLY A 90 3.77 -7.76 21.16
N GLY A 91 3.05 -7.35 20.10
CA GLY A 91 2.62 -5.97 19.90
C GLY A 91 1.24 -5.71 20.51
N SER A 92 0.97 -4.46 20.87
CA SER A 92 -0.37 -4.01 21.27
C SER A 92 -0.92 -3.03 20.23
N GLN A 93 -2.24 -3.05 20.02
CA GLN A 93 -2.94 -2.17 19.07
C GLN A 93 -2.39 -2.25 17.63
N PRO A 94 -2.30 -3.44 17.02
CA PRO A 94 -1.84 -3.57 15.65
C PRO A 94 -2.85 -2.96 14.66
N GLY A 95 -2.34 -2.43 13.56
CA GLY A 95 -3.13 -2.09 12.39
C GLY A 95 -3.53 -3.33 11.58
N SER A 96 -4.41 -3.11 10.60
CA SER A 96 -4.97 -4.15 9.72
C SER A 96 -4.77 -3.87 8.23
N ARG A 97 -3.90 -2.91 7.89
CA ARG A 97 -3.64 -2.52 6.49
C ARG A 97 -2.71 -3.51 5.78
N GLY A 98 -1.77 -4.10 6.52
CA GLY A 98 -0.87 -5.15 6.03
C GLY A 98 -1.34 -6.55 6.46
N PRO A 99 -0.76 -7.61 5.88
CA PRO A 99 -0.99 -8.99 6.30
C PRO A 99 -0.57 -9.25 7.76
N ASP A 100 -1.14 -10.28 8.37
CA ASP A 100 -0.69 -10.78 9.67
C ASP A 100 0.71 -11.42 9.54
N LEU A 101 1.64 -10.99 10.38
CA LEU A 101 3.03 -11.47 10.43
C LEU A 101 3.33 -12.32 11.68
N SER A 102 2.30 -12.67 12.46
CA SER A 102 2.43 -13.45 13.70
C SER A 102 3.10 -14.82 13.50
N HIS A 103 2.96 -15.37 12.29
CA HIS A 103 3.53 -16.65 11.88
C HIS A 103 4.39 -16.53 10.62
N PHE A 104 5.05 -15.38 10.42
CA PHE A 104 5.83 -15.13 9.22
C PHE A 104 6.95 -16.17 9.01
N GLY A 105 7.62 -16.61 10.07
CA GLY A 105 8.63 -17.66 10.03
C GLY A 105 8.10 -19.02 9.54
N SER A 106 6.80 -19.24 9.60
CA SER A 106 6.12 -20.45 9.11
C SER A 106 5.77 -20.39 7.62
N THR A 107 6.02 -19.27 6.92
CA THR A 107 5.74 -19.12 5.48
C THR A 107 6.71 -19.87 4.57
N GLY A 108 7.83 -20.37 5.10
CA GLY A 108 8.86 -21.08 4.33
C GLY A 108 9.77 -20.18 3.50
N ARG A 109 9.69 -18.85 3.69
CA ARG A 109 10.53 -17.86 3.01
C ARG A 109 11.98 -17.94 3.49
N SER A 110 12.91 -17.80 2.55
CA SER A 110 14.34 -17.69 2.84
C SER A 110 14.71 -16.33 3.47
N GLU A 111 15.88 -16.28 4.10
CA GLU A 111 16.44 -15.03 4.65
C GLU A 111 16.58 -13.94 3.58
N ALA A 112 17.04 -14.32 2.38
CA ALA A 112 17.23 -13.40 1.27
C ALA A 112 15.90 -12.82 0.75
N GLU A 113 14.87 -13.65 0.65
CA GLU A 113 13.52 -13.21 0.25
C GLU A 113 12.94 -12.25 1.28
N ALA A 114 12.99 -12.61 2.56
CA ALA A 114 12.48 -11.76 3.64
C ALA A 114 13.24 -10.43 3.71
N TYR A 115 14.57 -10.45 3.54
CA TYR A 115 15.39 -9.24 3.52
C TYR A 115 15.04 -8.32 2.35
N ALA A 116 14.89 -8.86 1.13
CA ALA A 116 14.50 -8.06 -0.03
C ALA A 116 13.12 -7.41 0.15
N MET A 117 12.15 -8.12 0.73
CA MET A 117 10.81 -7.59 1.02
C MET A 117 10.85 -6.45 2.02
N VAL A 118 11.60 -6.59 3.13
CA VAL A 118 11.71 -5.54 4.15
C VAL A 118 12.52 -4.35 3.64
N TRP A 119 13.52 -4.59 2.78
CA TRP A 119 14.31 -3.54 2.15
C TRP A 119 13.45 -2.62 1.26
N ASP A 120 12.72 -3.21 0.32
CA ASP A 120 11.83 -2.48 -0.59
C ASP A 120 10.76 -3.41 -1.21
N MET A 121 9.59 -3.45 -0.58
CA MET A 121 8.50 -4.31 -1.03
C MET A 121 7.95 -3.93 -2.42
N ARG A 122 8.29 -2.75 -2.97
CA ARG A 122 7.84 -2.33 -4.31
C ARG A 122 8.40 -3.19 -5.43
N THR A 123 9.50 -3.90 -5.19
CA THR A 123 10.07 -4.84 -6.17
C THR A 123 9.25 -6.13 -6.28
N VAL A 124 8.40 -6.41 -5.29
CA VAL A 124 7.51 -7.58 -5.25
C VAL A 124 6.06 -7.17 -5.53
N ASN A 125 5.61 -6.06 -4.94
CA ASN A 125 4.31 -5.46 -5.18
C ASN A 125 4.46 -3.95 -5.43
N PRO A 126 4.45 -3.50 -6.70
CA PRO A 126 4.62 -2.09 -7.06
C PRO A 126 3.63 -1.13 -6.38
N GLU A 127 2.42 -1.61 -6.05
CA GLU A 127 1.33 -0.83 -5.45
C GLU A 127 1.32 -0.92 -3.91
N THR A 128 2.38 -1.45 -3.30
CA THR A 128 2.46 -1.59 -1.84
C THR A 128 2.46 -0.24 -1.13
N LEU A 129 1.75 -0.18 0.00
CA LEU A 129 1.83 0.93 0.94
C LEU A 129 2.98 0.78 1.95
N MET A 130 3.65 -0.37 1.97
CA MET A 130 4.77 -0.63 2.86
C MET A 130 5.93 0.33 2.51
N PRO A 131 6.45 1.11 3.48
CA PRO A 131 7.56 2.00 3.22
C PRO A 131 8.80 1.25 2.72
N PRO A 132 9.55 1.79 1.75
CA PRO A 132 10.78 1.16 1.28
C PRO A 132 11.93 1.49 2.26
N PHE A 133 11.98 0.74 3.37
CA PHE A 133 12.81 1.05 4.54
C PHE A 133 14.31 1.18 4.23
N GLY A 134 14.85 0.26 3.41
CA GLY A 134 16.26 0.29 3.03
C GLY A 134 16.55 1.33 1.95
N THR A 135 15.72 1.39 0.91
CA THR A 135 15.87 2.36 -0.19
C THR A 135 15.86 3.80 0.31
N ASN A 136 15.00 4.12 1.29
CA ASN A 136 14.91 5.46 1.88
C ASN A 136 15.81 5.64 3.12
N ALA A 137 16.65 4.65 3.45
CA ALA A 137 17.54 4.66 4.62
C ALA A 137 16.83 4.99 5.94
N ILE A 138 15.57 4.56 6.08
CA ILE A 138 14.80 4.68 7.33
C ILE A 138 15.46 3.81 8.41
N LEU A 139 15.84 2.59 8.01
CA LEU A 139 16.58 1.62 8.82
C LEU A 139 17.95 1.38 8.19
N SER A 140 18.97 1.21 9.03
CA SER A 140 20.30 0.75 8.61
C SER A 140 20.27 -0.71 8.17
N GLU A 141 21.31 -1.17 7.45
CA GLU A 141 21.39 -2.58 7.04
C GLU A 141 21.32 -3.54 8.24
N GLN A 142 21.98 -3.22 9.36
CA GLN A 142 21.95 -4.07 10.54
C GLN A 142 20.57 -4.10 11.19
N GLU A 143 19.86 -2.97 11.26
CA GLU A 143 18.50 -2.94 11.77
C GLU A 143 17.53 -3.73 10.89
N LEU A 144 17.70 -3.68 9.57
CA LEU A 144 16.93 -4.49 8.63
C LEU A 144 17.18 -5.98 8.87
N ARG A 145 18.45 -6.39 9.06
CA ARG A 145 18.82 -7.76 9.42
C ARG A 145 18.18 -8.21 10.73
N ASP A 146 18.21 -7.35 11.74
CA ASP A 146 17.60 -7.61 13.05
C ASP A 146 16.08 -7.82 12.91
N VAL A 147 15.38 -6.93 12.17
CA VAL A 147 13.94 -7.05 11.90
C VAL A 147 13.62 -8.33 11.14
N VAL A 148 14.40 -8.68 10.13
CA VAL A 148 14.20 -9.93 9.36
C VAL A 148 14.42 -11.16 10.25
N ALA A 149 15.42 -11.14 11.12
CA ALA A 149 15.63 -12.22 12.10
C ALA A 149 14.44 -12.34 13.06
N PHE A 150 13.85 -11.23 13.48
CA PHE A 150 12.62 -11.24 14.28
C PHE A 150 11.46 -11.90 13.51
N LEU A 151 11.20 -11.48 12.28
CA LEU A 151 10.13 -12.03 11.45
C LEU A 151 10.30 -13.52 11.17
N LEU A 152 11.52 -13.98 10.89
CA LEU A 152 11.79 -15.40 10.64
C LEU A 152 11.73 -16.26 11.92
N SER A 153 11.87 -15.63 13.09
CA SER A 153 11.70 -16.31 14.38
C SER A 153 10.24 -16.51 14.80
N SER A 154 9.27 -15.83 14.16
CA SER A 154 7.84 -15.94 14.50
C SER A 154 7.20 -17.17 13.84
N LYS A 155 7.27 -18.32 14.53
CA LYS A 155 6.69 -19.59 14.08
C LYS A 155 5.30 -19.83 14.67
#